data_AF-A0A3D8IY33-F1
#
_entry.id   AF-A0A3D8IY33-F1
#
_cell.length_a   1.000
_cell.length_b   1.000
_cell.length_c   1.000
_cell.angle_alpha   90.00
_cell.angle_beta   90.00
_cell.angle_gamma   90.00
#
_symmetry.space_group_name_H-M   'P 1'
#
loop_
_entity.id
_entity.type
_entity.pdbx_description
1 polymer ?
#
loop_
_entity_poly.entity_id
_entity_poly.type
_entity_poly.pdbx_seq_one_letter_code
_entity_poly.pdbx_strand_id
1 'polypeptide(L)'
;MQQIEGKPQIDYPTQWEYRIIGKDKQELQKIVEEIFPPDYNLKDGQASSSGKFVSIVVSVEVSTQEQRNDFFAKLKNHPQILMVL
;
A
#
# COMPACT_ATOMS: atom_id res chain seq x y z
N MET A 1 -4.58 -34.29 12.71
CA MET A 1 -4.60 -33.79 11.32
C MET A 1 -4.33 -32.30 11.40
N GLN A 2 -3.28 -31.79 10.73
CA GLN A 2 -2.98 -30.36 10.75
C GLN A 2 -3.85 -29.68 9.70
N GLN A 3 -5.02 -29.24 10.14
CA GLN A 3 -5.93 -28.44 9.37
C GLN A 3 -5.55 -26.98 9.61
N ILE A 4 -4.68 -26.41 8.77
CA ILE A 4 -4.49 -24.95 8.70
C ILE A 4 -5.69 -24.34 7.97
N GLU A 5 -6.89 -24.51 8.56
CA GLU A 5 -8.09 -23.79 8.17
C GLU A 5 -8.18 -22.55 9.04
N GLY A 6 -7.47 -21.52 8.63
CA GLY A 6 -7.49 -20.23 9.30
C GLY A 6 -7.10 -19.18 8.29
N LYS A 7 -8.08 -18.66 7.54
CA LYS A 7 -7.91 -17.29 7.06
C LYS A 7 -7.61 -16.47 8.33
N PRO A 8 -6.51 -15.70 8.38
CA PRO A 8 -6.20 -14.90 9.56
C PRO A 8 -7.44 -14.08 9.87
N GLN A 9 -7.97 -14.23 11.07
CA GLN A 9 -9.12 -13.48 11.55
C GLN A 9 -8.59 -12.07 11.82
N ILE A 10 -8.64 -11.23 10.79
CA ILE A 10 -8.24 -9.84 10.88
C ILE A 10 -9.40 -9.11 11.53
N ASP A 11 -9.19 -8.62 12.74
CA ASP A 11 -10.12 -7.72 13.40
C ASP A 11 -10.03 -6.35 12.72
N TYR A 12 -11.17 -5.86 12.24
CA TYR A 12 -11.27 -4.55 11.62
C TYR A 12 -12.01 -3.58 12.57
N PRO A 13 -11.66 -2.28 12.60
CA PRO A 13 -10.65 -1.63 11.77
C PRO A 13 -9.22 -1.97 12.22
N THR A 14 -8.31 -2.08 11.24
CA THR A 14 -6.89 -2.31 11.51
C THR A 14 -6.02 -1.41 10.66
N GLN A 15 -4.86 -1.03 11.18
CA GLN A 15 -3.89 -0.28 10.40
C GLN A 15 -3.18 -1.21 9.42
N TRP A 16 -3.33 -0.94 8.13
CA TRP A 16 -2.68 -1.67 7.06
C TRP A 16 -1.58 -0.84 6.43
N GLU A 17 -0.43 -1.45 6.15
CA GLU A 17 0.70 -0.78 5.51
C GLU A 17 0.91 -1.33 4.10
N TYR A 18 0.94 -0.44 3.11
CA TYR A 18 1.25 -0.77 1.72
C TYR A 18 2.59 -0.16 1.36
N ARG A 19 3.52 -0.97 0.85
CA ARG A 19 4.77 -0.46 0.31
C ARG A 19 4.66 -0.35 -1.19
N ILE A 20 4.70 0.88 -1.68
CA ILE A 20 4.58 1.19 -3.09
C ILE A 20 5.97 1.53 -3.62
N ILE A 21 6.35 0.88 -4.72
CA ILE A 21 7.63 1.05 -5.40
C ILE A 21 7.35 1.63 -6.78
N GLY A 22 8.07 2.69 -7.12
CA GLY A 22 7.91 3.40 -8.38
C GLY A 22 9.19 4.10 -8.80
N LYS A 23 9.11 4.91 -9.85
CA LYS A 23 10.25 5.69 -10.34
C LYS A 23 10.32 7.09 -9.73
N ASP A 24 9.17 7.67 -9.37
CA ASP A 24 9.07 9.05 -8.93
C ASP A 24 8.27 9.19 -7.62
N LYS A 25 8.86 9.86 -6.61
CA LYS A 25 8.26 9.94 -5.26
C LYS A 25 7.07 10.90 -5.23
N GLN A 26 7.09 11.96 -6.04
CA GLN A 26 6.00 12.93 -6.05
C GLN A 26 4.76 12.34 -6.71
N GLU A 27 4.94 11.63 -7.83
CA GLU A 27 3.83 10.96 -8.49
C GLU A 27 3.22 9.87 -7.61
N LEU A 28 4.05 9.08 -6.91
CA LEU A 28 3.53 8.09 -5.96
C LEU A 28 2.73 8.75 -4.82
N GLN A 29 3.20 9.87 -4.27
CA GLN A 29 2.45 10.61 -3.24
C GLN A 29 1.10 11.09 -3.74
N LYS A 30 1.04 11.69 -4.94
CA LYS A 30 -0.23 12.13 -5.54
C LYS A 30 -1.20 10.97 -5.73
N ILE A 31 -0.72 9.84 -6.24
CA ILE A 31 -1.56 8.66 -6.46
C ILE A 31 -2.14 8.15 -5.13
N VAL A 32 -1.34 8.17 -4.07
CA VAL A 32 -1.79 7.81 -2.72
C VAL A 32 -2.82 8.82 -2.21
N GLU A 33 -2.59 10.12 -2.39
CA GLU A 33 -3.53 11.18 -2.05
C GLU A 33 -4.87 11.06 -2.79
N GLU A 34 -4.86 10.58 -4.03
CA GLU A 34 -6.08 10.38 -4.82
C GLU A 34 -6.82 9.08 -4.48
N ILE A 35 -6.09 8.02 -4.10
CA ILE A 35 -6.68 6.71 -3.80
C ILE A 35 -7.16 6.63 -2.35
N PHE A 36 -6.38 7.14 -1.41
CA PHE A 36 -6.63 7.01 0.02
C PHE A 36 -7.20 8.31 0.61
N PRO A 37 -8.06 8.20 1.65
CA PRO A 37 -8.55 9.37 2.37
C PRO A 37 -7.42 10.06 3.14
N PRO A 38 -7.52 11.37 3.46
CA PRO A 38 -6.45 12.15 4.10
C PRO A 38 -5.99 11.67 5.49
N ASP A 39 -6.63 10.64 6.05
CA ASP A 39 -6.28 9.99 7.31
C ASP A 39 -5.26 8.84 7.13
N TYR A 40 -4.44 8.89 6.07
CA TYR A 40 -3.31 7.96 5.90
C TYR A 40 -2.02 8.59 6.42
N ASN A 41 -1.09 7.74 6.84
CA ASN A 41 0.26 8.12 7.21
C ASN A 41 1.24 7.70 6.10
N LEU A 42 2.04 8.63 5.62
CA LEU A 42 3.04 8.36 4.58
C LEU A 42 4.43 8.41 5.16
N LYS A 43 5.18 7.34 4.94
CA LYS A 43 6.60 7.22 5.26
C LYS A 43 7.40 7.09 3.99
N ASP A 44 8.52 7.78 3.93
CA ASP A 44 9.51 7.52 2.90
C ASP A 44 10.12 6.14 3.13
N GLY A 45 10.18 5.35 2.06
CA GLY A 45 10.99 4.16 2.02
C GLY A 45 12.42 4.48 1.57
N GLN A 46 13.20 3.43 1.38
CA GLN A 46 14.56 3.56 0.85
C GLN A 46 14.50 3.92 -0.63
N ALA A 47 15.27 4.94 -1.01
CA ALA A 47 15.65 5.15 -2.40
C ALA A 47 16.71 4.11 -2.78
N SER A 48 16.59 3.54 -3.97
CA SER A 48 17.58 2.59 -4.48
C SER A 48 18.95 3.28 -4.59
N SER A 49 20.04 2.58 -4.29
CA SER A 49 21.42 3.13 -4.33
C SER A 49 21.82 3.70 -5.70
N SER A 50 21.09 3.36 -6.76
CA SER A 50 21.30 3.87 -8.13
C SER A 50 20.38 5.06 -8.48
N GLY A 51 19.48 5.49 -7.58
CA GLY A 51 18.56 6.60 -7.79
C GLY A 51 17.42 6.34 -8.79
N LYS A 52 17.32 5.13 -9.34
CA LYS A 52 16.33 4.77 -10.38
C LYS A 52 14.93 4.48 -9.86
N PHE A 53 14.82 4.09 -8.58
CA PHE A 53 13.57 3.67 -7.97
C PHE A 53 13.46 4.24 -6.56
N VAL A 54 12.24 4.60 -6.20
CA VAL A 54 11.86 5.05 -4.88
C VAL A 54 10.80 4.11 -4.32
N SER A 55 10.81 3.95 -3.01
CA SER A 55 9.74 3.28 -2.30
C SER A 55 9.11 4.24 -1.31
N ILE A 56 7.79 4.16 -1.14
CA ILE A 56 7.06 4.82 -0.08
C ILE A 56 6.23 3.78 0.65
N VAL A 57 5.95 4.02 1.92
CA VAL A 57 5.11 3.17 2.75
C VAL A 57 3.90 4.00 3.18
N VAL A 58 2.71 3.49 2.92
CA VAL A 58 1.45 4.13 3.26
C VAL A 58 0.76 3.28 4.31
N SER A 59 0.60 3.83 5.51
CA SER A 59 -0.17 3.23 6.58
C SER A 59 -1.57 3.85 6.58
N VAL A 60 -2.62 3.04 6.46
CA VAL A 60 -4.01 3.52 6.45
C VAL A 60 -4.87 2.60 7.31
N GLU A 61 -5.85 3.16 8.01
CA GLU A 61 -6.85 2.35 8.70
C GLU A 61 -7.83 1.75 7.68
N VAL A 62 -7.90 0.42 7.63
CA VAL A 62 -8.88 -0.29 6.81
C VAL A 62 -9.97 -0.86 7.69
N SER A 63 -11.23 -0.65 7.32
CA SER A 63 -12.39 -1.13 8.06
C SER A 63 -12.92 -2.48 7.56
N THR A 64 -12.54 -2.90 6.35
CA THR A 64 -12.95 -4.18 5.76
C THR A 64 -11.89 -4.78 4.85
N GLN A 65 -11.98 -6.09 4.60
CA GLN A 65 -11.14 -6.79 3.63
C GLN A 65 -11.32 -6.25 2.21
N GLU A 66 -12.56 -5.92 1.82
CA GLU A 66 -12.87 -5.36 0.50
C GLU A 66 -12.19 -4.01 0.29
N GLN A 67 -12.22 -3.13 1.30
CA GLN A 67 -11.58 -1.82 1.23
C GLN A 67 -10.06 -1.96 1.03
N ARG A 68 -9.41 -2.85 1.79
CA ARG A 68 -7.99 -3.20 1.58
C ARG A 68 -7.72 -3.70 0.16
N ASN A 69 -8.56 -4.61 -0.35
CA ASN A 69 -8.36 -5.20 -1.67
C ASN A 69 -8.55 -4.16 -2.78
N ASP A 70 -9.52 -3.27 -2.64
CA ASP A 70 -9.76 -2.15 -3.56
C ASP A 70 -8.54 -1.22 -3.62
N PHE A 71 -8.01 -0.81 -2.46
CA PHE A 71 -6.80 0.00 -2.39
C PHE A 71 -5.60 -0.68 -3.07
N PHE A 72 -5.37 -1.96 -2.76
CA PHE A 72 -4.29 -2.72 -3.38
C PHE A 72 -4.47 -2.84 -4.91
N ALA A 73 -5.69 -3.08 -5.37
CA ALA A 73 -5.99 -3.20 -6.80
C ALA A 73 -5.79 -1.86 -7.53
N LYS A 74 -6.27 -0.74 -6.97
CA LYS A 74 -6.08 0.60 -7.53
C LYS A 74 -4.60 0.96 -7.65
N LEU A 75 -3.83 0.69 -6.60
CA LEU A 75 -2.38 0.91 -6.63
C LEU A 75 -1.69 0.03 -7.67
N LYS A 76 -1.98 -1.26 -7.68
CA LYS A 76 -1.36 -2.21 -8.61
C LYS A 76 -1.72 -1.92 -10.08
N ASN A 77 -2.92 -1.38 -10.33
CA ASN A 77 -3.38 -1.06 -11.67
C ASN A 77 -2.88 0.31 -12.18
N HIS A 78 -2.17 1.08 -11.34
CA HIS A 78 -1.67 2.39 -11.71
C HIS A 78 -0.40 2.27 -12.55
N PRO A 79 -0.31 2.93 -13.73
CA PRO A 79 0.83 2.77 -14.65
C PRO A 79 2.16 3.29 -14.11
N GLN A 80 2.12 4.22 -13.15
CA GLN A 80 3.29 4.80 -12.48
C GLN A 80 3.84 3.89 -11.38
N ILE A 81 3.03 2.95 -10.87
CA ILE A 81 3.40 2.04 -9.81
C ILE A 81 4.03 0.80 -10.44
N LEU A 82 5.27 0.52 -10.07
CA LEU A 82 5.99 -0.65 -10.54
C LEU A 82 5.62 -1.88 -9.73
N MET A 83 5.48 -1.72 -8.41
CA MET A 83 5.20 -2.82 -7.50
C MET A 83 4.53 -2.33 -6.22
N VAL A 84 3.66 -3.15 -5.66
CA VAL A 84 3.04 -2.94 -4.34
C VAL A 84 3.30 -4.19 -3.51
N LEU A 85 3.73 -4.01 -2.26
CA LEU A 85 4.00 -5.05 -1.27
C LEU A 85 3.12 -4.86 -0.04
#